data_AF-A0AAV4D109-F1
#
_entry.id   AF-A0AAV4D109-F1
#
_cell.length_a   1.000
_cell.length_b   1.000
_cell.length_c   1.000
_cell.angle_alpha   90.00
_cell.angle_beta   90.00
_cell.angle_gamma   90.00
#
_symmetry.space_group_name_H-M   'P 1'
#
loop_
_entity.id
_entity.type
_entity.pdbx_description
1 polymer ?
#
loop_
_entity_poly.entity_id
_entity_poly.type
_entity_poly.pdbx_seq_one_letter_code
_entity_poly.pdbx_strand_id
1 'polypeptide(L)'
;MDCPQVPILGSDDEKALKLAMALAFPQAPRLTCTRHLRQNFFHTLADKVGLPSQERQRVITKIFGDNGIIAQGTDHMDIADRLQHMAESTENRSIQKLIELMSPLLVENAKRLERPGLHLASPLWPNHNCESFNHCLKQALSWRSLKLVELVQKLHSIIKTQHREVQRAICGVGEFVLLMNIRGLVYPKMCGIPTLENNKNDT
;
A
#
# COMPACT_ATOMS: atom_id res chain seq x y z
N MET A 1 8.94 -23.65 14.79
CA MET A 1 8.70 -22.37 15.49
C MET A 1 8.91 -21.28 14.45
N ASP A 2 7.83 -20.73 13.92
CA ASP A 2 7.92 -19.65 12.93
C ASP A 2 8.39 -18.38 13.64
N CYS A 3 9.55 -17.87 13.23
CA CYS A 3 10.05 -16.58 13.70
C CYS A 3 8.98 -15.52 13.41
N PRO A 4 8.53 -14.72 14.40
CA PRO A 4 7.53 -13.69 14.15
C PRO A 4 8.07 -12.75 13.07
N GLN A 5 7.45 -12.79 11.90
CA GLN A 5 7.87 -11.96 10.78
C GLN A 5 7.68 -10.50 11.18
N VAL A 6 8.77 -9.72 11.15
CA VAL A 6 8.73 -8.28 11.43
C VAL A 6 7.73 -7.62 10.47
N PRO A 7 6.75 -6.83 10.96
CA PRO A 7 5.73 -6.24 10.12
C PRO A 7 6.33 -5.32 9.07
N ILE A 8 5.68 -5.25 7.91
CA ILE A 8 6.04 -4.32 6.85
C ILE A 8 5.22 -3.05 7.04
N LEU A 9 5.88 -1.90 7.02
CA LEU A 9 5.26 -0.59 7.25
C LEU A 9 5.16 0.18 5.94
N GLY A 10 3.95 0.53 5.54
CA GLY A 10 3.70 1.34 4.35
C GLY A 10 3.51 2.82 4.68
N SER A 11 4.05 3.73 3.87
CA SER A 11 3.82 5.17 4.01
C SER A 11 3.80 5.90 2.67
N ASP A 12 3.36 7.15 2.68
CA ASP A 12 3.43 8.10 1.55
C ASP A 12 4.79 8.78 1.38
N ASP A 13 5.84 8.24 2.01
CA ASP A 13 7.20 8.80 2.05
C ASP A 13 7.33 10.15 2.78
N GLU A 14 6.34 10.53 3.60
CA GLU A 14 6.44 11.72 4.45
C GLU A 14 7.61 11.60 5.45
N LYS A 15 8.42 12.66 5.52
CA LYS A 15 9.73 12.63 6.20
C LYS A 15 9.61 12.34 7.70
N ALA A 16 8.65 12.95 8.39
CA ALA A 16 8.48 12.75 9.83
C ALA A 16 8.05 11.31 10.13
N LEU A 17 7.13 10.75 9.34
CA LEU A 17 6.70 9.35 9.42
C LEU A 17 7.86 8.39 9.15
N LYS A 18 8.71 8.64 8.14
CA LYS A 18 9.92 7.83 7.88
C LYS A 18 10.85 7.78 9.08
N LEU A 19 11.07 8.93 9.73
CA LEU A 19 11.93 9.03 10.91
C LEU A 19 11.29 8.32 12.11
N ALA A 20 9.99 8.55 12.35
CA ALA A 20 9.27 7.90 13.44
C ALA A 20 9.25 6.37 13.29
N MET A 21 8.99 5.87 12.08
CA MET A 21 9.03 4.43 11.80
C MET A 21 10.44 3.85 11.97
N ALA A 22 11.48 4.55 11.51
CA ALA A 22 12.86 4.10 11.68
C ALA A 22 13.27 4.05 13.16
N LEU A 23 12.79 4.98 13.98
CA LEU A 23 13.05 5.03 15.40
C LEU A 23 12.29 3.94 16.16
N ALA A 24 10.98 3.79 15.89
CA ALA A 24 10.11 2.87 16.62
C ALA A 24 10.26 1.41 16.16
N PHE A 25 10.55 1.20 14.88
CA PHE A 25 10.61 -0.11 14.24
C PHE A 25 11.83 -0.22 13.31
N PRO A 26 13.07 -0.16 13.84
CA PRO A 26 14.29 -0.09 13.04
C PRO A 26 14.50 -1.29 12.11
N GLN A 27 13.95 -2.46 12.47
CA GLN A 27 14.05 -3.70 11.69
C GLN A 27 12.88 -3.89 10.73
N ALA A 28 11.85 -3.04 10.79
CA ALA A 28 10.67 -3.19 9.95
C ALA A 28 10.96 -2.73 8.52
N PRO A 29 10.74 -3.59 7.51
CA PRO A 29 10.79 -3.18 6.12
C PRO A 29 9.78 -2.08 5.85
N ARG A 30 10.13 -1.14 4.96
CA ARG A 30 9.26 -0.02 4.59
C ARG A 30 8.83 -0.13 3.14
N LEU A 31 7.54 0.10 2.89
CA LEU A 31 6.96 0.26 1.57
C LEU A 31 6.63 1.72 1.32
N THR A 32 6.97 2.18 0.13
CA THR A 32 6.61 3.50 -0.35
C THR A 32 5.33 3.42 -1.18
N CYS A 33 4.37 4.31 -0.94
CA CYS A 33 3.15 4.38 -1.74
C CYS A 33 3.48 4.70 -3.21
N THR A 34 3.19 3.78 -4.12
CA THR A 34 3.49 3.97 -5.55
C THR A 34 2.60 5.02 -6.19
N ARG A 35 1.39 5.26 -5.65
CA ARG A 35 0.50 6.35 -6.08
C ARG A 35 1.13 7.71 -5.86
N HIS A 36 1.64 7.96 -4.65
CA HIS A 36 2.33 9.22 -4.33
C HIS A 36 3.64 9.34 -5.07
N LEU A 37 4.39 8.24 -5.22
CA LEU A 37 5.62 8.24 -6.02
C LEU A 37 5.34 8.63 -7.47
N ARG A 38 4.28 8.08 -8.07
CA ARG A 38 3.80 8.44 -9.42
C ARG A 38 3.42 9.92 -9.52
N GLN A 39 2.67 10.45 -8.55
CA GLN A 39 2.28 11.87 -8.53
C GLN A 39 3.49 12.78 -8.37
N ASN A 40 4.37 12.49 -7.42
CA ASN A 40 5.59 13.26 -7.18
C ASN A 40 6.49 13.26 -8.42
N PHE A 41 6.62 12.11 -9.09
CA PHE A 41 7.36 12.01 -10.35
C PHE A 41 6.70 12.85 -11.45
N PHE A 42 5.38 12.77 -11.63
CA PHE A 42 4.65 13.57 -12.61
C PHE A 42 4.85 15.09 -12.38
N HIS A 43 4.76 15.55 -11.13
CA HIS A 43 4.99 16.95 -10.78
C HIS A 43 6.46 17.35 -10.97
N THR A 44 7.41 16.49 -10.63
CA THR A 44 8.84 16.78 -10.83
C THR A 44 9.19 16.91 -12.32
N LEU A 45 8.59 16.09 -13.18
CA LEU A 45 8.73 16.20 -14.63
C LEU A 45 8.18 17.54 -15.16
N ALA A 46 7.17 18.11 -14.51
CA ALA A 46 6.67 19.45 -14.81
C ALA A 46 7.63 20.54 -14.32
N ASP A 47 7.90 20.55 -13.02
CA ASP A 47 8.47 21.70 -12.32
C ASP A 47 9.99 21.80 -12.47
N LYS A 48 10.67 20.64 -12.63
CA LYS A 48 12.14 20.57 -12.71
C LYS A 48 12.64 20.30 -14.12
N VAL A 49 11.89 19.54 -14.91
CA VAL A 49 12.28 19.19 -16.29
C VAL A 49 11.59 20.08 -17.32
N GLY A 50 10.40 20.62 -17.02
CA GLY A 50 9.66 21.47 -17.95
C GLY A 50 8.90 20.69 -19.03
N LEU A 51 8.60 19.41 -18.81
CA LEU A 51 7.96 18.57 -19.83
C LEU A 51 6.47 18.93 -20.01
N PRO A 52 5.98 18.94 -21.26
CA PRO A 52 4.56 19.10 -21.55
C PRO A 52 3.77 17.89 -21.05
N SER A 53 2.48 18.11 -20.75
CA SER A 53 1.64 17.10 -20.08
C SER A 53 1.57 15.76 -20.82
N GLN A 54 1.59 15.78 -22.16
CA GLN A 54 1.54 14.57 -22.98
C GLN A 54 2.83 13.72 -22.82
N GLU A 55 4.00 14.35 -22.80
CA GLU A 55 5.27 13.64 -22.60
C GLU A 55 5.41 13.12 -21.17
N ARG A 56 4.99 13.91 -20.17
CA ARG A 56 4.91 13.44 -18.77
C ARG A 56 4.07 12.18 -18.66
N GLN A 57 2.91 12.16 -19.31
CA GLN A 57 2.02 11.01 -19.30
C GLN A 57 2.66 9.79 -20.00
N ARG A 58 3.40 9.98 -21.10
CA ARG A 58 4.13 8.89 -21.77
C ARG A 58 5.16 8.26 -20.84
N VAL A 59 6.01 9.06 -20.19
CA VAL A 59 7.04 8.55 -19.25
C VAL A 59 6.38 7.83 -18.07
N ILE A 60 5.35 8.42 -17.47
CA ILE A 60 4.62 7.84 -16.34
C ILE A 60 3.94 6.52 -16.72
N THR A 61 3.31 6.45 -17.88
CA THR A 61 2.63 5.23 -18.34
C THR A 61 3.64 4.10 -18.60
N LYS A 62 4.83 4.44 -19.12
CA LYS A 62 5.90 3.46 -19.35
C LYS A 62 6.41 2.82 -18.04
N ILE A 63 6.41 3.55 -16.93
CA ILE A 63 6.85 3.03 -15.62
C ILE A 63 5.68 2.41 -14.84
N PHE A 64 4.59 3.16 -14.67
CA PHE A 64 3.49 2.86 -13.73
C PHE A 64 2.17 2.43 -14.39
N GLY A 65 2.10 2.37 -15.73
CA GLY A 65 0.90 1.93 -16.43
C GLY A 65 0.63 0.44 -16.22
N ASP A 66 -0.54 -0.02 -16.63
CA ASP A 66 -0.94 -1.44 -16.52
C ASP A 66 -0.01 -2.37 -17.33
N ASN A 67 0.62 -1.82 -18.38
CA ASN A 67 1.69 -2.47 -19.16
C ASN A 67 3.06 -1.82 -18.92
N GLY A 68 3.21 -1.11 -17.79
CA GLY A 68 4.45 -0.44 -17.42
C GLY A 68 5.49 -1.39 -16.85
N ILE A 69 6.70 -0.88 -16.64
CA ILE A 69 7.82 -1.64 -16.10
C ILE A 69 7.46 -2.33 -14.77
N ILE A 70 6.78 -1.61 -13.87
CA ILE A 70 6.46 -2.14 -12.55
C ILE A 70 5.37 -3.23 -12.63
N ALA A 71 4.34 -3.04 -13.45
CA ALA A 71 3.24 -3.99 -13.57
C ALA A 71 3.65 -5.30 -14.27
N GLN A 72 4.55 -5.21 -15.24
CA GLN A 72 5.04 -6.36 -16.01
C GLN A 72 6.31 -7.00 -15.44
N GLY A 73 6.89 -6.42 -14.40
CA GLY A 73 8.12 -6.93 -13.81
C GLY A 73 7.91 -8.30 -13.16
N THR A 74 8.82 -9.24 -13.42
CA THR A 74 8.73 -10.59 -12.82
C THR A 74 9.23 -10.62 -11.38
N ASP A 75 10.29 -9.87 -11.11
CA ASP A 75 10.94 -9.74 -9.82
C ASP A 75 11.68 -8.39 -9.72
N HIS A 76 12.27 -8.12 -8.57
CA HIS A 76 13.00 -6.87 -8.32
C HIS A 76 14.22 -6.65 -9.22
N MET A 77 14.87 -7.73 -9.71
CA MET A 77 16.03 -7.62 -10.60
C MET A 77 15.60 -7.26 -12.01
N ASP A 78 14.56 -7.91 -12.55
CA ASP A 78 13.98 -7.56 -13.85
C ASP A 78 13.48 -6.09 -13.87
N ILE A 79 12.83 -5.66 -12.78
CA ILE A 79 12.40 -4.26 -12.64
C ILE A 79 13.61 -3.31 -12.66
N ALA A 80 14.69 -3.65 -11.95
CA ALA A 80 15.91 -2.84 -11.92
C ALA A 80 16.52 -2.70 -13.32
N ASP A 81 16.67 -3.81 -14.04
CA ASP A 81 17.26 -3.84 -15.38
C ASP A 81 16.43 -3.06 -16.39
N ARG A 82 15.10 -3.21 -16.35
CA ARG A 82 14.19 -2.49 -17.25
C ARG A 82 14.16 -0.99 -16.97
N LEU A 83 14.24 -0.58 -15.70
CA LEU A 83 14.37 0.83 -15.33
C LEU A 83 15.71 1.41 -15.77
N GLN A 84 16.81 0.66 -15.62
CA GLN A 84 18.14 1.06 -16.07
C GLN A 84 18.17 1.23 -17.60
N HIS A 85 17.67 0.25 -18.35
CA HIS A 85 17.56 0.34 -19.80
C HIS A 85 16.67 1.52 -20.25
N MET A 86 15.60 1.82 -19.51
CA MET A 86 14.77 3.01 -19.79
C MET A 86 15.56 4.31 -19.54
N ALA A 87 16.35 4.39 -18.47
CA ALA A 87 17.19 5.55 -18.19
C ALA A 87 18.23 5.76 -19.30
N GLU A 88 18.93 4.71 -19.73
CA GLU A 88 19.97 4.75 -20.76
C GLU A 88 19.42 5.08 -22.16
N SER A 89 18.22 4.59 -22.49
CA SER A 89 17.54 4.89 -23.75
C SER A 89 16.86 6.27 -23.80
N THR A 90 16.89 7.02 -22.69
CA THR A 90 16.28 8.35 -22.62
C THR A 90 17.28 9.44 -22.98
N GLU A 91 17.03 10.16 -24.08
CA GLU A 91 17.90 11.25 -24.54
C GLU A 91 17.95 12.44 -23.56
N ASN A 92 16.88 12.65 -22.79
CA ASN A 92 16.81 13.74 -21.82
C ASN A 92 17.50 13.36 -20.50
N ARG A 93 18.70 13.90 -20.28
CA ARG A 93 19.52 13.67 -19.08
C ARG A 93 18.80 13.96 -17.76
N SER A 94 17.87 14.91 -17.73
CA SER A 94 17.11 15.24 -16.52
C SER A 94 16.09 14.15 -16.20
N ILE A 95 15.46 13.56 -17.23
CA ILE A 95 14.56 12.40 -17.06
C ILE A 95 15.38 11.19 -16.63
N GLN A 96 16.51 10.92 -17.28
CA GLN A 96 17.43 9.85 -16.91
C GLN A 96 17.78 9.92 -15.42
N LYS A 97 18.29 11.06 -14.95
CA LYS A 97 18.67 11.25 -13.55
C LYS A 97 17.49 11.07 -12.59
N LEU A 98 16.30 11.47 -13.00
CA LEU A 98 15.09 11.31 -12.18
C LEU A 98 14.65 9.84 -12.08
N ILE A 99 14.79 9.07 -13.17
CA ILE A 99 14.59 7.61 -13.17
C ILE A 99 15.61 6.96 -12.23
N GLU A 100 16.90 7.28 -12.38
CA GLU A 100 17.97 6.75 -11.51
C GLU A 100 17.72 7.05 -10.01
N LEU A 101 17.20 8.23 -9.68
CA LEU A 101 16.87 8.61 -8.31
C LEU A 101 15.68 7.83 -7.72
N MET A 102 14.70 7.47 -8.55
CA MET A 102 13.48 6.78 -8.08
C MET A 102 13.57 5.26 -8.14
N SER A 103 14.42 4.71 -9.03
CA SER A 103 14.59 3.26 -9.22
C SER A 103 14.84 2.52 -7.91
N PRO A 104 15.71 2.99 -6.98
CA PRO A 104 15.92 2.31 -5.71
C PRO A 104 14.63 2.13 -4.89
N LEU A 105 13.72 3.11 -4.91
CA LEU A 105 12.45 3.02 -4.17
C LEU A 105 11.50 1.99 -4.78
N LEU A 106 11.47 1.91 -6.11
CA LEU A 106 10.63 0.97 -6.86
C LEU A 106 11.14 -0.47 -6.72
N VAL A 107 12.45 -0.66 -6.86
CA VAL A 107 13.12 -1.95 -6.70
C VAL A 107 13.01 -2.45 -5.26
N GLU A 108 13.22 -1.57 -4.27
CA GLU A 108 13.05 -1.93 -2.86
C GLU A 108 11.60 -2.35 -2.57
N ASN A 109 10.62 -1.62 -3.09
CA ASN A 109 9.22 -2.03 -2.99
C ASN A 109 8.99 -3.43 -3.56
N ALA A 110 9.41 -3.68 -4.80
CA ALA A 110 9.27 -5.00 -5.43
C ALA A 110 9.90 -6.11 -4.60
N LYS A 111 11.15 -5.91 -4.15
CA LYS A 111 11.89 -6.85 -3.31
C LYS A 111 11.18 -7.16 -2.00
N ARG A 112 10.57 -6.15 -1.35
CA ARG A 112 9.81 -6.37 -0.10
C ARG A 112 8.54 -7.17 -0.31
N LEU A 113 7.98 -7.13 -1.53
CA LEU A 113 6.75 -7.83 -1.88
C LEU A 113 6.97 -9.30 -2.24
N GLU A 114 8.20 -9.71 -2.49
CA GLU A 114 8.60 -11.12 -2.64
C GLU A 114 8.60 -11.90 -1.31
N ARG A 115 8.29 -11.25 -0.18
CA ARG A 115 8.27 -11.90 1.13
C ARG A 115 7.19 -13.00 1.20
N PRO A 116 7.54 -14.22 1.67
CA PRO A 116 6.56 -15.29 1.88
C PRO A 116 5.43 -14.85 2.82
N GLY A 117 4.18 -15.03 2.38
CA GLY A 117 2.98 -14.65 3.13
C GLY A 117 2.41 -13.27 2.79
N LEU A 118 3.12 -12.47 1.98
CA LEU A 118 2.62 -11.18 1.50
C LEU A 118 2.16 -11.29 0.05
N HIS A 119 0.97 -11.82 -0.16
CA HIS A 119 0.37 -11.94 -1.50
C HIS A 119 -0.33 -10.64 -1.90
N LEU A 120 0.45 -9.62 -2.24
CA LEU A 120 -0.09 -8.47 -2.95
C LEU A 120 -0.14 -8.80 -4.44
N ALA A 121 -1.32 -8.59 -5.05
CA ALA A 121 -1.54 -8.89 -6.47
C ALA A 121 -0.69 -8.01 -7.41
N SER A 122 -0.01 -6.98 -6.90
CA SER A 122 0.81 -6.09 -7.71
C SER A 122 1.92 -5.42 -6.88
N PRO A 123 3.11 -5.20 -7.48
CA PRO A 123 4.15 -4.32 -6.94
C PRO A 123 3.75 -2.85 -6.86
N LEU A 124 2.63 -2.47 -7.50
CA LEU A 124 1.99 -1.16 -7.36
C LEU A 124 1.18 -1.11 -6.05
N TRP A 125 1.86 -1.14 -4.90
CA TRP A 125 1.19 -1.00 -3.60
C TRP A 125 0.62 0.43 -3.42
N PRO A 126 -0.71 0.60 -3.39
CA PRO A 126 -1.32 1.90 -3.11
C PRO A 126 -1.63 2.02 -1.62
N ASN A 127 -1.36 3.18 -1.03
CA ASN A 127 -1.62 3.44 0.38
C ASN A 127 -3.07 3.91 0.66
N HIS A 128 -4.06 3.48 -0.14
CA HIS A 128 -5.44 3.99 -0.02
C HIS A 128 -6.03 3.79 1.38
N ASN A 129 -5.66 2.70 2.05
CA ASN A 129 -6.13 2.40 3.40
C ASN A 129 -5.57 3.37 4.43
N CYS A 130 -4.27 3.70 4.41
CA CYS A 130 -3.74 4.66 5.38
C CYS A 130 -4.08 6.11 5.02
N GLU A 131 -4.34 6.46 3.75
CA GLU A 131 -4.84 7.79 3.38
C GLU A 131 -6.26 8.03 3.92
N SER A 132 -7.14 7.04 3.74
CA SER A 132 -8.49 7.07 4.30
C SER A 132 -8.43 7.12 5.83
N PHE A 133 -7.52 6.36 6.44
CA PHE A 133 -7.33 6.37 7.89
C PHE A 133 -6.79 7.72 8.39
N ASN A 134 -5.79 8.29 7.70
CA ASN A 134 -5.27 9.61 7.99
C ASN A 134 -6.36 10.67 7.88
N HIS A 135 -7.25 10.57 6.89
CA HIS A 135 -8.40 11.46 6.75
C HIS A 135 -9.37 11.32 7.93
N CYS A 136 -9.78 10.10 8.28
CA CYS A 136 -10.64 9.84 9.43
C CYS A 136 -10.01 10.33 10.74
N LEU A 137 -8.70 10.11 10.93
CA LEU A 137 -7.95 10.63 12.08
C LEU A 137 -7.96 12.15 12.10
N LYS A 138 -7.63 12.81 10.98
CA LYS A 138 -7.63 14.28 10.89
C LYS A 138 -9.00 14.86 11.20
N GLN A 139 -10.08 14.24 10.72
CA GLN A 139 -11.45 14.64 11.05
C GLN A 139 -11.78 14.41 12.53
N ALA A 140 -11.49 13.23 13.08
CA ALA A 140 -11.72 12.88 14.48
C ALA A 140 -10.93 13.78 15.45
N LEU A 141 -9.81 14.35 15.00
CA LEU A 141 -8.98 15.28 15.75
C LEU A 141 -9.28 16.75 15.43
N SER A 142 -10.22 17.03 14.52
CA SER A 142 -10.50 18.39 14.03
C SER A 142 -9.23 19.13 13.59
N TRP A 143 -8.27 18.40 13.01
CA TRP A 143 -6.97 18.92 12.56
C TRP A 143 -6.10 19.57 13.64
N ARG A 144 -6.41 19.36 14.93
CA ARG A 144 -5.65 19.95 16.04
C ARG A 144 -4.46 19.08 16.43
N SER A 145 -3.34 19.72 16.74
CA SER A 145 -2.21 19.05 17.38
C SER A 145 -2.59 18.63 18.80
N LEU A 146 -2.20 17.41 19.18
CA LEU A 146 -2.44 16.87 20.52
C LEU A 146 -1.12 16.66 21.25
N LYS A 147 -1.19 16.67 22.59
CA LYS A 147 -0.08 16.18 23.41
C LYS A 147 0.14 14.70 23.13
N LEU A 148 1.40 14.25 23.19
CA LEU A 148 1.77 12.87 22.84
C LEU A 148 0.91 11.82 23.58
N VAL A 149 0.66 12.01 24.88
CA VAL A 149 -0.16 11.09 25.68
C VAL A 149 -1.59 11.01 25.17
N GLU A 150 -2.21 12.15 24.87
CA GLU A 150 -3.57 12.22 24.33
C GLU A 150 -3.66 11.62 22.93
N LEU A 151 -2.63 11.84 22.09
CA LEU A 151 -2.53 11.26 20.77
C LEU A 151 -2.46 9.72 20.85
N VAL A 152 -1.59 9.18 21.71
CA VAL A 152 -1.43 7.73 21.92
C VAL A 152 -2.74 7.11 22.40
N GLN A 153 -3.42 7.73 23.37
CA GLN A 153 -4.71 7.24 23.87
C GLN A 153 -5.80 7.23 22.79
N LYS A 154 -5.87 8.28 21.96
CA LYS A 154 -6.83 8.34 20.85
C LYS A 154 -6.53 7.32 19.77
N LEU A 155 -5.27 7.17 19.36
CA LEU A 155 -4.85 6.14 18.39
C LEU A 155 -5.21 4.74 18.88
N HIS A 156 -4.92 4.44 20.15
CA HIS A 156 -5.28 3.17 20.76
C HIS A 156 -6.81 2.93 20.77
N SER A 157 -7.60 3.95 21.12
CA SER A 157 -9.07 3.87 21.10
C SER A 157 -9.62 3.58 19.70
N ILE A 158 -9.06 4.23 18.67
CA ILE A 158 -9.47 4.03 17.28
C ILE A 158 -9.15 2.61 16.82
N ILE A 159 -7.93 2.13 17.03
CA ILE A 159 -7.53 0.75 16.66
C ILE A 159 -8.40 -0.28 17.36
N LYS A 160 -8.67 -0.09 18.66
CA LYS A 160 -9.54 -0.99 19.43
C LYS A 160 -10.96 -1.03 18.87
N THR A 161 -11.47 0.12 18.42
CA THR A 161 -12.80 0.21 17.78
C THR A 161 -12.81 -0.53 16.44
N GLN A 162 -11.77 -0.37 15.63
CA GLN A 162 -11.65 -1.10 14.35
C GLN A 162 -11.59 -2.61 14.53
N HIS A 163 -10.77 -3.11 15.46
CA HIS A 163 -10.73 -4.54 15.77
C HIS A 163 -12.10 -5.07 16.19
N ARG A 164 -12.85 -4.30 16.98
CA ARG A 164 -14.21 -4.67 17.38
C ARG A 164 -15.17 -4.70 16.18
N GLU A 165 -15.08 -3.75 15.27
CA GLU A 165 -15.93 -3.75 14.06
C GLU A 165 -15.58 -4.91 13.11
N VAL A 166 -14.30 -5.27 12.96
CA VAL A 166 -13.90 -6.46 12.20
C VAL A 166 -14.43 -7.74 12.86
N GLN A 167 -14.32 -7.87 14.18
CA GLN A 167 -14.87 -9.00 14.92
C GLN A 167 -16.39 -9.10 14.74
N ARG A 168 -17.10 -7.97 14.83
CA ARG A 168 -18.54 -7.89 14.59
C ARG A 168 -18.91 -8.34 13.18
N ALA A 169 -18.20 -7.83 12.16
CA ALA A 169 -18.42 -8.20 10.77
C ALA A 169 -18.17 -9.70 10.52
N ILE A 170 -17.14 -10.30 11.16
CA ILE A 170 -16.89 -11.75 11.12
C ILE A 170 -18.05 -12.53 11.73
N CYS A 171 -18.61 -12.05 12.84
CA CYS A 171 -19.76 -12.67 13.50
C CYS A 171 -21.11 -12.36 12.81
N GLY A 172 -21.12 -11.64 11.68
CA GLY A 172 -22.35 -11.27 10.97
C GLY A 172 -23.23 -10.26 11.73
N VAL A 173 -22.64 -9.45 12.61
CA VAL A 173 -23.32 -8.41 13.39
C VAL A 173 -22.68 -7.04 13.13
N GLY A 174 -23.39 -5.96 13.46
CA GLY A 174 -22.90 -4.59 13.27
C GLY A 174 -23.22 -4.01 11.88
N GLU A 175 -22.62 -2.86 11.56
CA GLU A 175 -22.93 -2.09 10.34
C GLU A 175 -22.12 -2.53 9.11
N PHE A 176 -21.09 -3.37 9.31
CA PHE A 176 -20.19 -3.82 8.26
C PHE A 176 -20.36 -5.31 7.97
N VAL A 177 -20.27 -5.69 6.69
CA VAL A 177 -20.36 -7.08 6.23
C VAL A 177 -19.08 -7.46 5.50
N LEU A 178 -18.57 -8.68 5.73
CA LEU A 178 -17.43 -9.21 4.99
C LEU A 178 -17.81 -9.49 3.53
N LEU A 179 -17.03 -8.97 2.59
CA LEU A 179 -17.15 -9.35 1.18
C LEU A 179 -16.80 -10.84 1.02
N MET A 180 -17.63 -11.58 0.28
CA MET A 180 -17.58 -13.06 0.18
C MET A 180 -16.22 -13.63 -0.26
N ASN A 181 -15.35 -12.84 -0.87
CA ASN A 181 -14.04 -13.28 -1.38
C ASN A 181 -12.96 -13.48 -0.30
N ILE A 182 -13.26 -13.23 0.99
CA ILE A 182 -12.30 -13.39 2.10
C ILE A 182 -12.50 -14.71 2.86
N ARG A 183 -13.50 -15.53 2.48
CA ARG A 183 -13.83 -16.81 3.17
C ARG A 183 -12.70 -17.84 3.25
N GLY A 184 -11.63 -17.69 2.47
CA GLY A 184 -10.45 -18.56 2.53
C GLY A 184 -9.44 -18.24 3.65
N LEU A 185 -9.56 -17.08 4.31
CA LEU A 185 -8.53 -16.58 5.24
C LEU A 185 -8.83 -16.84 6.73
N VAL A 186 -10.07 -17.16 7.09
CA VAL A 186 -10.46 -17.34 8.48
C VAL A 186 -11.44 -18.50 8.60
N TYR A 187 -10.95 -19.74 8.64
CA TYR A 187 -11.52 -20.84 9.44
C TYR A 187 -10.58 -22.05 9.44
N PRO A 188 -10.01 -22.48 10.58
CA PRO A 188 -9.99 -23.90 10.87
C PRO A 188 -11.45 -24.32 11.09
N LYS A 189 -11.88 -25.41 10.42
CA LYS A 189 -13.21 -26.01 10.53
C LYS A 189 -13.76 -25.92 11.97
N MET A 190 -14.68 -24.99 12.21
CA MET A 190 -15.56 -25.07 13.37
C MET A 190 -16.86 -25.71 12.90
N CYS A 191 -17.13 -26.88 13.46
CA CYS A 191 -18.28 -27.72 13.16
C CYS A 191 -19.61 -26.98 13.22
N GLY A 192 -20.50 -27.33 12.28
CA GLY A 192 -21.94 -27.37 12.51
C GLY A 192 -22.66 -26.02 12.59
N ILE A 193 -22.89 -25.38 11.45
CA ILE A 193 -24.06 -24.52 11.28
C ILE A 193 -24.96 -25.24 10.25
N PRO A 194 -26.21 -25.59 10.59
CA PRO A 194 -27.13 -26.18 9.62
C PRO A 194 -27.45 -25.13 8.57
N THR A 195 -27.15 -25.45 7.31
CA THR A 195 -27.70 -24.71 6.17
C THR A 195 -29.22 -24.83 6.19
N LEU A 196 -29.91 -23.69 6.19
CA LEU A 196 -31.35 -23.63 5.92
C LEU A 196 -31.57 -24.16 4.51
N GLU A 197 -31.94 -25.44 4.40
CA GLU A 197 -32.47 -26.00 3.17
C GLU A 197 -33.85 -25.42 2.90
N ASN A 198 -34.04 -25.02 1.65
CA ASN A 198 -35.24 -24.42 1.13
C ASN A 198 -36.44 -25.36 1.30
N ASN A 199 -37.47 -24.88 2.01
CA ASN A 199 -38.84 -25.33 1.78
C ASN A 199 -39.17 -25.12 0.30
N LYS A 200 -39.16 -26.19 -0.49
CA LYS A 200 -39.92 -26.28 -1.73
C LYS A 200 -41.09 -27.20 -1.48
N ASN A 201 -42.25 -26.56 -1.55
CA ASN A 201 -43.58 -27.07 -1.33
C ASN A 201 -43.87 -28.39 -2.05
N ASP A 202 -44.61 -29.24 -1.34
CA ASP A 202 -45.49 -30.27 -1.87
C ASP A 202 -46.43 -29.70 -2.94
N THR A 203 -46.44 -30.35 -4.11
CA THR A 203 -47.65 -30.69 -4.87
C THR A 203 -47.33 -31.82 -5.84
#